data_AF-A0A800G9D3-F1
#
_entry.id   AF-A0A800G9D3-F1
#
_cell.length_a   1.000
_cell.length_b   1.000
_cell.length_c   1.000
_cell.angle_alpha   90.00
_cell.angle_beta   90.00
_cell.angle_gamma   90.00
#
_symmetry.space_group_name_H-M   'P 1'
#
loop_
_entity.id
_entity.type
_entity.pdbx_description
1 polymer ?
#
loop_
_entity_poly.entity_id
_entity_poly.type
_entity_poly.pdbx_seq_one_letter_code
_entity_poly.pdbx_strand_id
1 'polypeptide(L)' 'MRVGPLGIPELAIIVVVILLIFGAKRLPEIGTSMGKGIRTFKTALMGEEVKEEAEKQAAASGKDDSSA' A
#
# COMPACT_ATOMS: atom_id res chain seq x y z
N MET A 1 0.78 10.85 -34.46
CA MET A 1 0.33 10.13 -33.24
C MET A 1 1.55 9.77 -32.41
N ARG A 2 1.83 10.54 -31.34
CA ARG A 2 2.84 10.14 -30.36
C ARG A 2 2.15 9.26 -29.34
N VAL A 3 2.32 7.95 -29.48
CA VAL A 3 2.04 6.98 -28.41
C VAL A 3 3.26 7.07 -27.47
N GLY A 4 3.27 8.13 -26.65
CA GLY A 4 4.23 8.32 -25.57
C GLY A 4 3.79 7.52 -24.34
N PRO A 5 4.70 7.21 -23.40
CA PRO A 5 4.47 6.23 -22.36
C PRO A 5 3.27 6.68 -21.53
N LEU A 6 2.34 5.76 -21.26
CA LEU A 6 1.18 5.98 -20.40
C LEU A 6 1.58 6.92 -19.26
N GLY A 7 1.14 8.18 -19.37
CA GLY A 7 1.54 9.20 -18.45
C GLY A 7 0.85 8.94 -17.11
N ILE A 8 1.32 9.66 -16.09
CA ILE A 8 0.57 9.81 -14.83
C ILE A 8 -0.93 10.10 -15.09
N PRO A 9 -1.35 10.95 -16.06
CA PRO A 9 -2.77 11.18 -16.33
C PRO A 9 -3.55 9.94 -16.79
N GLU A 10 -3.04 9.13 -17.73
CA GLU A 10 -3.74 7.91 -18.18
C GLU A 10 -3.83 6.87 -17.06
N LEU A 11 -2.76 6.69 -16.28
CA LEU A 11 -2.76 5.79 -15.13
C LEU A 11 -3.78 6.23 -14.07
N ALA A 12 -3.89 7.54 -13.82
CA ALA A 12 -4.88 8.09 -12.90
C ALA A 12 -6.32 7.77 -13.33
N ILE A 13 -6.63 7.86 -14.63
CA ILE A 13 -7.95 7.49 -15.15
C ILE A 13 -8.25 6.00 -14.90
N ILE A 14 -7.29 5.11 -15.16
CA ILE A 14 -7.44 3.67 -14.90
C ILE A 14 -7.69 3.41 -13.42
N VAL A 15 -6.91 4.04 -12.53
CA VAL A 15 -7.08 3.94 -11.07
C VAL A 15 -8.47 4.42 -10.65
N VAL A 16 -8.97 5.53 -11.21
CA VAL A 16 -10.32 6.03 -10.93
C VAL A 16 -11.38 5.02 -11.34
N VAL A 17 -11.27 4.40 -12.52
CA VAL A 17 -12.22 3.36 -12.96
C VAL A 17 -12.20 2.14 -12.02
N ILE A 18 -11.01 1.69 -11.61
CA ILE A 18 -10.86 0.59 -10.64
C ILE A 18 -11.49 0.99 -9.30
N LEU A 19 -11.26 2.22 -8.83
CA LEU A 19 -11.86 2.73 -7.59
C LEU A 19 -13.38 2.84 -7.68
N LEU A 20 -13.97 3.07 -8.84
CA LEU A 20 -15.43 3.06 -9.02
C LEU A 20 -16.00 1.64 -8.92
N ILE A 21 -15.32 0.64 -9.48
CA ILE A 21 -15.77 -0.76 -9.44
C ILE A 21 -15.58 -1.37 -8.05
N PHE A 22 -14.40 -1.20 -7.47
CA PHE A 22 -14.05 -1.82 -6.19
C PHE A 22 -14.42 -0.93 -4.99
N GLY A 23 -14.54 0.38 -5.18
CA GLY A 23 -14.74 1.35 -4.12
C GLY A 23 -13.42 1.81 -3.47
N ALA A 24 -13.35 3.10 -3.11
CA ALA A 24 -12.16 3.70 -2.48
C ALA A 24 -11.75 3.06 -1.14
N LYS A 25 -12.69 2.40 -0.45
CA LYS A 25 -12.43 1.70 0.82
C LYS A 25 -11.79 0.32 0.65
N ARG A 26 -11.96 -0.34 -0.50
CA ARG A 26 -11.45 -1.71 -0.71
C ARG A 26 -9.98 -1.75 -1.08
N LEU A 27 -9.47 -0.74 -1.78
CA LEU A 27 -8.04 -0.63 -2.11
C LEU A 27 -7.12 -0.66 -0.86
N PRO A 28 -7.34 0.19 0.17
CA PRO A 28 -6.49 0.17 1.36
C PRO A 28 -6.68 -1.09 2.21
N GLU A 29 -7.87 -1.69 2.21
CA GLU A 29 -8.15 -2.95 2.91
C GLU A 29 -7.35 -4.12 2.32
N ILE A 30 -7.34 -4.23 0.99
CA ILE A 30 -6.55 -5.23 0.26
C ILE A 30 -5.05 -4.93 0.39
N GLY A 31 -4.64 -3.66 0.30
CA GLY A 31 -3.25 -3.25 0.50
C GLY A 31 -2.72 -3.58 1.90
N THR A 32 -3.54 -3.43 2.93
CA THR A 32 -3.17 -3.74 4.32
C THR A 32 -3.00 -5.24 4.54
N SER A 33 -3.90 -6.07 4.00
CA SER A 33 -3.80 -7.54 4.12
C SER A 33 -2.62 -8.10 3.31
N MET A 34 -2.45 -7.61 2.08
CA MET A 34 -1.33 -7.97 1.20
C MET A 34 0.01 -7.49 1.77
N GLY A 35 0.07 -6.27 2.31
CA GLY A 35 1.27 -5.71 2.91
C GLY A 35 1.74 -6.48 4.14
N LYS A 36 0.81 -6.93 5.00
CA LYS A 36 1.12 -7.84 6.11
C LYS A 36 1.70 -9.17 5.61
N GLY A 37 1.09 -9.77 4.59
CA GLY A 37 1.58 -11.02 3.98
C GLY A 37 2.98 -10.88 3.38
N ILE A 38 3.24 -9.81 2.61
CA ILE A 38 4.55 -9.52 2.02
C ILE A 38 5.59 -9.31 3.13
N ARG A 39 5.23 -8.61 4.21
CA ARG A 39 6.13 -8.38 5.34
C ARG A 39 6.50 -9.68 6.05
N THR A 40 5.52 -10.53 6.35
CA THR A 40 5.77 -11.86 6.93
C THR A 40 6.61 -12.73 5.99
N PHE A 41 6.35 -12.68 4.68
CA PHE A 41 7.14 -13.39 3.67
C PHE A 41 8.59 -12.89 3.62
N LYS A 42 8.80 -11.57 3.64
CA LYS A 42 10.15 -10.95 3.68
C LYS A 42 10.91 -11.36 4.94
N THR A 43 10.27 -11.34 6.10
CA THR A 43 10.87 -11.78 7.38
C THR A 43 11.22 -13.26 7.36
N ALA A 44 10.38 -14.12 6.77
CA ALA A 44 10.67 -15.55 6.65
C ALA A 44 11.84 -15.86 5.71
N LEU A 45 12.00 -15.08 4.63
CA LEU A 45 13.09 -15.24 3.67
C LEU A 45 14.43 -14.67 4.15
N MET A 46 14.41 -13.53 4.86
CA MET A 46 15.63 -12.81 5.26
C MET A 46 16.12 -13.17 6.67
N GLY A 47 15.38 -13.98 7.43
CA GLY A 47 15.73 -14.31 8.81
C GLY A 47 15.42 -13.17 9.80
N GLU A 48 15.55 -13.47 11.09
CA GLU A 48 15.08 -12.64 12.22
C GLU A 48 15.64 -11.20 12.25
N GLU A 49 16.72 -10.93 11.52
CA GLU A 49 17.39 -9.62 11.43
C GLU A 49 16.51 -8.49 10.87
N VAL A 50 15.45 -8.81 10.12
CA VAL A 50 14.51 -7.82 9.53
C VAL A 50 13.30 -7.53 10.45
N LYS A 51 13.15 -8.29 11.54
CA LYS A 51 11.97 -8.21 12.42
C LYS A 51 11.94 -6.92 13.23
N GLU A 52 13.10 -6.47 13.73
CA GLU A 52 13.24 -5.23 14.52
C GLU A 52 12.91 -3.96 13.73
N GLU A 53 13.38 -3.84 12.48
CA GLU A 53 13.10 -2.67 11.64
C GLU A 53 11.62 -2.58 11.25
N ALA A 54 11.00 -3.74 11.05
CA ALA A 54 9.62 -3.82 10.66
C ALA A 54 8.71 -3.30 11.81
N GLU A 55 8.90 -3.78 13.04
CA GLU A 55 8.05 -3.42 14.20
C GLU A 55 8.06 -1.91 14.50
N LYS A 56 9.21 -1.26 14.34
CA LYS A 56 9.38 0.18 14.57
C LYS A 56 8.57 1.06 13.62
N GLN A 57 8.28 0.59 12.40
CA GLN A 57 7.54 1.33 11.37
C GLN A 57 6.01 1.24 11.54
N ALA A 58 5.49 0.23 12.23
CA ALA A 58 4.04 0.07 12.43
C ALA A 58 3.49 0.95 13.58
N ALA A 59 4.33 1.33 14.55
CA ALA A 59 3.93 2.16 15.69
C ALA A 59 3.86 3.66 15.37
N ALA A 60 4.36 4.12 14.22
CA ALA A 60 4.45 5.53 13.86
C ALA A 60 3.26 6.06 13.03
N SER A 61 2.36 5.21 12.53
CA SER A 61 1.25 5.62 11.66
C SER A 61 -0.13 5.61 12.33
N GLY A 62 -0.18 5.60 13.67
CA GLY A 62 -1.43 5.47 14.45
C GLY A 62 -1.73 6.64 15.39
N LYS A 63 -0.95 7.73 15.35
CA LYS A 63 -1.23 8.96 16.08
C LYS A 63 -1.29 10.09 15.07
N ASP A 64 -2.50 10.40 14.63
CA ASP A 64 -2.97 11.71 14.17
C ASP A 64 -4.38 11.50 13.62
N ASP A 65 -5.37 11.51 14.53
CA ASP A 65 -6.79 11.86 14.29
C ASP A 65 -7.62 11.57 15.55
N SER A 66 -7.13 12.02 16.72
CA SER A 66 -7.96 12.15 17.93
C SER A 66 -7.30 13.12 18.91
N SER A 67 -7.20 14.40 18.56
CA SER A 67 -7.30 15.54 19.50
C SER A 67 -7.13 16.87 18.79
N ALA A 68 -8.01 17.80 19.17
CA ALA A 68 -8.07 19.25 18.91
C ALA A 68 -8.77 19.69 17.60
#